data_AF-A0A645ID33-F1
#
_entry.id   AF-A0A645ID33-F1
#
_cell.length_a   1.000
_cell.length_b   1.000
_cell.length_c   1.000
_cell.angle_alpha   90.00
_cell.angle_beta   90.00
_cell.angle_gamma   90.00
#
_symmetry.space_group_name_H-M   'P 1'
#
loop_
_entity.id
_entity.type
_entity.pdbx_description
1 polymer ?
#
loop_
_entity_poly.entity_id
_entity_poly.type
_entity_poly.pdbx_seq_one_letter_code
_entity_poly.pdbx_strand_id
1 'polypeptide(L)'
;MQNVLSVTIDAKEYDRLCEVDRKFSDLSKLINANDPKFVTVLMIANAHGISRQDALNRPWLLPNFGKVDNSSESRRKRFWRFDEYLDWVAIPEFERIREYKQLNNY
;
A
#
# COMPACT_ATOMS: atom_id res chain seq x y z
N MET A 1 18.72 46.99 -9.91
CA MET A 1 17.51 47.09 -9.07
C MET A 1 16.48 46.11 -9.61
N GLN A 2 16.14 45.06 -8.88
CA GLN A 2 15.05 44.16 -9.25
C GLN A 2 13.73 44.86 -8.94
N ASN A 3 12.92 45.12 -9.97
CA ASN A 3 11.57 45.65 -9.80
C ASN A 3 10.73 44.61 -9.05
N VAL A 4 10.37 44.92 -7.81
CA VAL A 4 9.41 44.10 -7.05
C VAL A 4 8.04 44.33 -7.68
N LEU A 5 7.59 43.37 -8.49
CA LEU A 5 6.25 43.35 -9.05
C LEU A 5 5.27 42.98 -7.93
N SER A 6 4.71 43.99 -7.26
CA SER A 6 3.61 43.77 -6.32
C SER A 6 2.33 43.52 -7.13
N VAL A 7 1.87 42.28 -7.16
CA VAL A 7 0.54 41.94 -7.70
C VAL A 7 -0.47 42.16 -6.58
N THR A 8 -1.45 43.03 -6.82
CA THR A 8 -2.58 43.27 -5.92
C THR A 8 -3.77 42.43 -6.40
N ILE A 9 -4.38 41.69 -5.48
CA ILE A 9 -5.61 40.93 -5.72
C ILE A 9 -6.68 41.37 -4.73
N ASP A 10 -7.94 41.21 -5.12
CA ASP A 10 -9.07 41.49 -4.23
C ASP A 10 -9.05 40.55 -3.02
N ALA A 11 -9.34 41.09 -1.83
CA ALA A 11 -9.30 40.33 -0.59
C ALA A 11 -10.22 39.10 -0.64
N LYS A 12 -11.39 39.20 -1.28
CA LYS A 12 -12.31 38.06 -1.41
C LYS A 12 -11.74 36.95 -2.28
N GLU A 13 -10.99 37.32 -3.32
CA GLU A 13 -10.33 36.35 -4.19
C GLU A 13 -9.17 35.67 -3.48
N TYR A 14 -8.40 36.40 -2.65
CA TYR A 14 -7.40 35.80 -1.78
C TYR A 14 -8.01 34.79 -0.79
N ASP A 15 -9.08 35.18 -0.10
CA ASP A 15 -9.76 34.30 0.86
C ASP A 15 -10.29 33.02 0.18
N ARG A 16 -10.85 33.16 -1.03
CA ARG A 16 -11.29 32.03 -1.84
C ARG A 16 -10.12 31.10 -2.18
N LEU A 17 -8.98 31.64 -2.61
CA LEU A 17 -7.79 30.85 -2.94
C LEU A 17 -7.24 30.10 -1.72
N CYS A 18 -7.19 30.76 -0.56
CA CYS A 18 -6.80 30.10 0.70
C CYS A 18 -7.77 28.98 1.09
N GLU A 19 -9.08 29.17 0.88
CA GLU A 19 -10.06 28.12 1.16
C GLU A 19 -9.90 26.92 0.22
N VAL A 20 -9.63 27.16 -1.07
CA VAL A 20 -9.36 26.13 -2.07
C VAL A 20 -8.12 25.33 -1.70
N ASP A 21 -7.02 26.01 -1.33
CA ASP A 21 -5.77 25.36 -0.94
C ASP A 21 -5.94 24.50 0.32
N ARG A 22 -6.69 25.00 1.32
CA ARG A 22 -7.05 24.23 2.52
C ARG A 22 -7.84 22.97 2.15
N LYS A 23 -8.89 23.10 1.33
CA LYS A 23 -9.70 21.96 0.88
C LYS A 23 -8.87 20.93 0.10
N PHE A 24 -7.96 21.39 -0.76
CA PHE A 24 -7.06 20.52 -1.50
C PHE A 24 -6.10 19.77 -0.58
N SER A 25 -5.53 20.44 0.42
CA SER A 25 -4.68 19.83 1.45
C SER A 25 -5.42 18.75 2.23
N ASP A 26 -6.65 19.04 2.67
CA ASP A 26 -7.47 18.10 3.43
C ASP A 26 -7.90 16.90 2.59
N LEU A 27 -8.27 17.11 1.32
CA LEU A 27 -8.55 16.03 0.37
C LEU A 27 -7.31 15.16 0.15
N SER A 28 -6.14 15.78 -0.03
CA SER A 28 -4.87 15.08 -0.22
C SER A 28 -4.47 14.25 1.00
N LYS A 29 -4.75 14.75 2.22
CA LYS A 29 -4.55 13.98 3.46
C LYS A 29 -5.52 12.80 3.55
N LEU A 30 -6.79 13.00 3.22
CA LEU A 30 -7.79 11.92 3.19
C LEU A 30 -7.44 10.84 2.19
N ILE A 31 -6.98 11.22 0.99
CA ILE A 31 -6.51 10.28 -0.02
C ILE A 31 -5.27 9.54 0.48
N ASN A 32 -4.26 10.24 1.01
CA ASN A 32 -3.04 9.58 1.53
C ASN A 32 -3.29 8.70 2.76
N ALA A 33 -4.28 9.02 3.58
CA ALA A 33 -4.66 8.24 4.76
C ALA A 33 -5.46 6.98 4.38
N ASN A 34 -6.22 7.03 3.27
CA ASN A 34 -7.04 5.93 2.78
C ASN A 34 -6.40 5.15 1.63
N ASP A 35 -5.29 5.62 1.06
CA ASP A 35 -4.45 4.89 0.13
C ASP A 35 -3.72 3.82 0.94
N PRO A 36 -4.12 2.53 0.88
CA PRO A 36 -3.36 1.50 1.54
C PRO A 36 -2.09 1.33 0.72
N LYS A 37 -1.11 2.20 0.92
CA LYS A 37 0.23 2.05 0.34
C LYS A 37 0.83 0.69 0.66
N PHE A 38 0.27 0.01 1.68
CA PHE A 38 0.64 -1.31 2.07
C PHE A 38 -0.53 -2.26 2.34
N VAL A 39 -0.39 -3.50 1.90
CA VAL A 39 -1.23 -4.65 2.21
C VAL A 39 -0.60 -5.43 3.37
N THR A 40 -1.42 -5.78 4.35
CA THR A 40 -1.00 -6.64 5.48
C THR A 40 -1.46 -8.08 5.27
N VAL A 41 -0.82 -9.02 5.98
CA VAL A 41 -1.31 -10.41 6.04
C VAL A 41 -2.76 -10.50 6.53
N LEU A 42 -3.19 -9.62 7.44
CA LEU A 42 -4.57 -9.61 7.93
C LEU A 42 -5.55 -9.17 6.85
N MET A 43 -5.19 -8.17 6.04
CA MET A 43 -6.03 -7.74 4.90
C MET A 43 -6.16 -8.85 3.86
N ILE A 44 -5.07 -9.58 3.57
CA ILE A 44 -5.10 -10.74 2.68
C ILE A 44 -6.01 -11.83 3.26
N ALA A 45 -5.84 -12.17 4.54
CA ALA A 45 -6.66 -13.18 5.21
C ALA A 45 -8.16 -12.83 5.17
N ASN A 46 -8.49 -11.57 5.44
CA ASN A 46 -9.87 -11.08 5.37
C ASN A 46 -10.45 -11.18 3.95
N ALA A 47 -9.67 -10.85 2.92
CA ALA A 47 -10.11 -10.96 1.52
C ALA A 47 -10.41 -12.41 1.10
N HIS A 48 -9.72 -13.39 1.71
CA HIS A 48 -9.93 -14.81 1.47
C HIS A 48 -10.91 -15.48 2.46
N GLY A 49 -11.42 -14.75 3.45
CA GLY A 49 -12.31 -15.31 4.49
C GLY A 49 -11.65 -16.36 5.39
N ILE A 50 -10.33 -16.24 5.63
CA ILE A 50 -9.55 -17.19 6.43
C ILE A 50 -8.89 -16.51 7.63
N SER A 51 -8.37 -17.30 8.58
CA SER A 51 -7.61 -16.72 9.68
C SER A 51 -6.25 -16.20 9.20
N ARG A 52 -5.69 -15.23 9.94
CA ARG A 52 -4.33 -14.75 9.68
C ARG A 52 -3.30 -15.89 9.71
N GLN A 53 -3.48 -16.87 10.58
CA GLN A 53 -2.57 -18.02 10.69
C GLN A 53 -2.67 -18.93 9.46
N ASP A 54 -3.89 -19.16 8.95
CA ASP A 54 -4.08 -19.93 7.72
C ASP A 54 -3.46 -19.23 6.51
N ALA A 55 -3.54 -17.90 6.44
CA ALA A 55 -2.87 -17.12 5.40
C ALA A 55 -1.34 -17.26 5.47
N LEU A 56 -0.76 -17.31 6.67
CA LEU A 56 0.68 -17.57 6.86
C LEU A 56 1.06 -19.00 6.46
N ASN A 57 0.18 -19.97 6.71
CA ASN A 57 0.37 -21.37 6.34
C ASN A 57 0.14 -21.63 4.84
N ARG A 58 -0.30 -20.63 4.07
CA ARG A 58 -0.47 -20.68 2.61
C ARG A 58 0.44 -19.63 1.95
N PRO A 59 1.76 -19.88 1.87
CA PRO A 59 2.71 -18.86 1.43
C PRO A 59 2.39 -18.31 0.03
N TRP A 60 1.79 -19.11 -0.86
CA TRP A 60 1.35 -18.69 -2.19
C TRP A 60 0.31 -17.56 -2.22
N LEU A 61 -0.32 -17.22 -1.09
CA LEU A 61 -1.19 -16.05 -0.97
C LEU A 61 -0.41 -14.74 -0.75
N LEU A 62 0.90 -14.81 -0.51
CA LEU A 62 1.73 -13.69 -0.08
C LEU A 62 2.78 -13.35 -1.17
N PRO A 63 2.93 -12.07 -1.62
CA PRO A 63 3.79 -11.67 -2.75
C PRO A 63 5.30 -11.93 -2.67
N ASN A 64 5.79 -12.65 -1.66
CA ASN A 64 7.21 -12.93 -1.46
C ASN A 64 7.40 -14.27 -0.70
N PHE A 65 6.65 -15.32 -1.05
CA PHE A 65 6.94 -16.63 -0.46
C PHE A 65 8.32 -17.12 -0.90
N GLY A 66 9.13 -17.61 0.04
CA GLY A 66 10.52 -18.05 -0.22
C GLY A 66 11.61 -17.09 0.27
N LYS A 67 11.29 -15.83 0.58
CA LYS A 67 12.19 -15.00 1.39
C LYS A 67 12.02 -15.42 2.86
N VAL A 68 12.98 -16.20 3.35
CA VAL A 68 13.05 -16.58 4.76
C VAL A 68 13.23 -15.30 5.56
N ASP A 69 12.28 -15.00 6.44
CA ASP A 69 12.48 -13.98 7.47
C ASP A 69 13.72 -14.41 8.26
N ASN A 70 14.80 -13.63 8.22
CA ASN A 70 15.96 -13.88 9.08
C ASN A 70 15.45 -13.97 10.52
N SER A 71 15.50 -15.18 11.07
CA SER A 71 14.77 -15.61 12.26
C SER A 71 15.24 -14.95 13.56
N SER A 72 16.23 -14.07 13.48
CA SER A 72 16.79 -13.32 14.61
C SER A 72 15.88 -12.20 15.12
N GLU A 73 14.82 -11.81 14.39
CA GLU A 73 13.93 -10.70 14.78
C GLU A 73 12.46 -11.13 14.86
N SER A 74 12.08 -11.76 15.98
CA SER A 74 10.78 -12.39 16.25
C SER A 74 9.54 -11.48 16.26
N ARG A 75 9.60 -10.23 15.76
CA ARG A 75 8.50 -9.24 15.86
C ARG A 75 8.25 -8.39 14.63
N ARG A 76 8.81 -8.70 13.47
CA ARG A 76 8.51 -7.92 12.26
C ARG A 76 7.14 -8.30 11.67
N LYS A 77 6.34 -7.28 11.35
CA LYS A 77 5.08 -7.44 10.61
C LYS A 77 5.40 -7.39 9.11
N ARG A 78 4.74 -8.26 8.32
CA ARG A 78 4.88 -8.27 6.85
C ARG A 78 3.88 -7.30 6.22
N PHE A 79 4.41 -6.48 5.33
CA PHE A 79 3.68 -5.49 4.55
C PHE A 79 4.21 -5.53 3.11
N TRP A 80 3.33 -5.38 2.13
CA TRP A 80 3.68 -5.27 0.71
C TRP A 80 3.07 -4.02 0.15
N ARG A 81 3.66 -3.39 -0.85
CA ARG A 81 2.93 -2.30 -1.49
C ARG A 81 1.69 -2.83 -2.20
N PHE A 82 0.66 -2.00 -2.33
CA PHE A 82 -0.61 -2.45 -2.91
C PHE A 82 -0.49 -2.78 -4.39
N ASP A 83 0.29 -2.02 -5.15
CA ASP A 83 0.68 -2.34 -6.54
C ASP A 83 1.37 -3.70 -6.62
N GLU A 84 2.36 -3.97 -5.76
CA GLU A 84 3.04 -5.26 -5.69
C GLU A 84 2.08 -6.41 -5.36
N TYR A 85 1.08 -6.16 -4.51
CA TYR A 85 0.05 -7.15 -4.21
C TYR A 85 -0.90 -7.37 -5.39
N LEU A 86 -1.25 -6.32 -6.14
CA LEU A 86 -2.10 -6.44 -7.34
C LEU A 86 -1.40 -7.26 -8.43
N ASP A 87 -0.13 -6.97 -8.70
CA ASP A 87 0.68 -7.76 -9.63
C ASP A 87 0.74 -9.23 -9.21
N TRP A 88 0.85 -9.47 -7.90
CA TRP A 88 0.87 -10.81 -7.35
C TRP A 88 -0.44 -11.59 -7.52
N VAL A 89 -1.59 -10.97 -7.21
CA VAL A 89 -2.89 -11.65 -7.34
C VAL A 89 -3.33 -11.80 -8.80
N ALA A 90 -2.74 -11.03 -9.72
CA ALA A 90 -2.94 -11.23 -11.15
C ALA A 90 -2.41 -12.58 -11.64
N ILE A 91 -1.41 -13.16 -10.95
CA ILE A 91 -0.93 -14.51 -11.23
C ILE A 91 -1.99 -15.53 -10.76
N PRO A 92 -2.47 -16.42 -11.64
CA PRO A 92 -3.45 -17.44 -11.25
C PRO A 92 -2.97 -18.27 -10.05
N GLU A 93 -3.86 -18.59 -9.12
CA GLU A 93 -3.49 -19.28 -7.88
C GLU A 93 -2.78 -20.61 -8.12
N PHE A 94 -3.21 -21.38 -9.13
CA PHE A 94 -2.56 -22.64 -9.47
C PHE A 94 -1.10 -22.46 -9.93
N GLU A 95 -0.77 -21.34 -10.56
CA GLU A 95 0.60 -21.03 -10.96
C GLU A 95 1.45 -20.64 -9.76
N ARG A 96 0.89 -19.82 -8.84
CA ARG A 96 1.55 -19.48 -7.57
C ARG A 96 1.82 -20.72 -6.72
N ILE A 97 0.88 -21.67 -6.68
CA ILE A 97 1.08 -22.97 -6.00
C ILE A 97 2.16 -23.80 -6.70
N ARG A 98 2.19 -23.83 -8.04
CA ARG A 98 3.21 -24.56 -8.82
C ARG A 98 4.60 -24.01 -8.54
N GLU A 99 4.76 -22.69 -8.58
CA GLU A 99 6.03 -22.01 -8.28
C GLU A 99 6.48 -22.26 -6.84
N TYR A 100 5.56 -22.24 -5.87
CA TYR A 100 5.84 -22.61 -4.48
C TYR A 100 6.39 -24.03 -4.32
N LYS A 101 5.81 -25.00 -5.04
CA LYS A 101 6.27 -26.39 -5.01
C LYS A 101 7.66 -26.52 -5.63
N GLN A 102 7.90 -25.87 -6.77
CA GLN A 102 9.19 -25.86 -7.46
C GLN A 102 10.31 -25.29 -6.58
N LEU A 103 10.06 -24.18 -5.87
CA LEU A 103 11.06 -23.56 -4.99
C LEU A 103 11.40 -24.42 -3.76
N ASN A 104 10.47 -25.25 -3.29
CA ASN A 104 10.66 -26.08 -2.10
C ASN A 104 11.00 -27.56 -2.42
N ASN A 105 11.34 -27.88 -3.67
CA ASN A 105 11.64 -29.24 -4.14
C ASN A 105 10.57 -30.28 -3.77
N TYR A 106 9.29 -29.91 -3.85
CA TYR A 106 8.15 -30.82 -3.71
C TYR A 106 7.64 -31.32 -5.05
#